data_AF-A0A351T4K6-F1
#
_entry.id   AF-A0A351T4K6-F1
#
_cell.length_a   1.000
_cell.length_b   1.000
_cell.length_c   1.000
_cell.angle_alpha   90.00
_cell.angle_beta   90.00
_cell.angle_gamma   90.00
#
_symmetry.space_group_name_H-M   'P 1'
#
loop_
_entity.id
_entity.type
_entity.pdbx_description
1 polymer ?
#
loop_
_entity_poly.entity_id
_entity_poly.type
_entity_poly.pdbx_seq_one_letter_code
_entity_poly.pdbx_strand_id
1 'polypeptide(L)'
;MDDKNKLIDMTAEIVSAYVGNNEVAAGDLPSLVQNVYNSLNNVAQGLASDDEEPARPAISVRRSVTPDYIICLEDGKKFKSLKRHLRAHYDMTPEEYRAKWGLPKDYPMVAPNYAKARSALAKQMGLGQKGRGKA
;
A
#
# COMPACT_ATOMS: atom_id res chain seq x y z
N MET A 1 -25.32 -30.33 -3.48
CA MET A 1 -25.95 -29.42 -4.48
C MET A 1 -26.72 -28.29 -3.79
N ASP A 2 -26.79 -28.33 -2.46
CA ASP A 2 -27.65 -27.54 -1.60
C ASP A 2 -27.07 -26.13 -1.33
N ASP A 3 -25.74 -26.01 -1.30
CA ASP A 3 -25.07 -24.73 -1.03
C ASP A 3 -25.26 -23.70 -2.16
N LYS A 4 -25.33 -24.16 -3.42
CA LYS A 4 -25.60 -23.28 -4.56
C LYS A 4 -27.01 -22.72 -4.55
N ASN A 5 -28.01 -23.54 -4.25
CA ASN A 5 -29.39 -23.07 -4.12
C ASN A 5 -29.52 -22.11 -2.94
N LYS A 6 -28.87 -22.42 -1.81
CA LYS A 6 -28.85 -21.54 -0.64
C LYS A 6 -28.23 -20.17 -0.94
N LEU A 7 -27.14 -20.12 -1.72
CA LEU A 7 -26.52 -18.87 -2.17
C LEU A 7 -27.45 -18.05 -3.07
N ILE A 8 -28.18 -18.71 -3.97
CA ILE A 8 -29.17 -18.04 -4.84
C ILE A 8 -30.31 -17.46 -3.99
N ASP A 9 -30.83 -18.23 -3.04
CA ASP A 9 -31.91 -17.79 -2.14
C ASP A 9 -31.48 -16.57 -1.31
N MET A 10 -30.29 -16.60 -0.70
CA MET A 10 -29.74 -15.46 0.04
C MET A 10 -29.51 -14.24 -0.85
N THR A 11 -29.03 -14.45 -2.08
CA THR A 11 -28.83 -13.35 -3.05
C THR A 11 -30.16 -12.69 -3.38
N ALA A 12 -31.20 -13.48 -3.65
CA ALA A 12 -32.54 -12.97 -3.98
C ALA A 12 -33.16 -12.21 -2.79
N GLU A 13 -32.99 -12.71 -1.57
CA GLU A 13 -33.45 -12.05 -0.35
C GLU A 13 -32.77 -10.68 -0.16
N ILE A 14 -31.46 -10.60 -0.34
CA ILE A 14 -30.71 -9.34 -0.20
C ILE A 14 -31.10 -8.33 -1.29
N VAL A 15 -31.16 -8.76 -2.55
CA VAL A 15 -31.50 -7.87 -3.68
C VAL A 15 -32.94 -7.38 -3.57
N SER A 16 -33.88 -8.24 -3.18
CA SER A 16 -35.28 -7.84 -3.00
C SER A 16 -35.46 -6.85 -1.85
N ALA A 17 -34.76 -7.03 -0.73
CA ALA A 17 -34.75 -6.07 0.37
C ALA A 17 -34.12 -4.72 -0.04
N TYR A 18 -33.04 -4.76 -0.84
CA TYR A 18 -32.38 -3.55 -1.32
C TYR A 18 -33.25 -2.76 -2.29
N VAL A 19 -33.82 -3.40 -3.31
CA VAL A 19 -34.68 -2.75 -4.31
C VAL A 19 -36.04 -2.35 -3.71
N GLY A 20 -36.51 -3.06 -2.68
CA GLY A 20 -37.73 -2.70 -1.95
C GLY A 20 -37.60 -1.39 -1.16
N ASN A 21 -36.38 -1.01 -0.77
CA ASN A 21 -36.11 0.20 0.02
C ASN A 21 -35.29 1.26 -0.74
N ASN A 22 -34.84 0.97 -1.96
CA ASN A 22 -34.00 1.86 -2.76
C ASN A 22 -34.47 1.85 -4.23
N GLU A 23 -34.41 3.02 -4.86
CA GLU A 23 -34.75 3.17 -6.28
C GLU A 23 -33.55 2.73 -7.13
N VAL A 24 -33.70 1.67 -7.91
CA VAL A 24 -32.66 1.10 -8.77
C VAL A 24 -33.13 1.13 -10.21
N ALA A 25 -32.31 1.65 -11.12
CA ALA A 25 -32.64 1.66 -12.54
C ALA A 25 -32.67 0.22 -13.09
N ALA A 26 -33.61 -0.06 -14.00
CA ALA A 26 -33.77 -1.40 -14.58
C ALA A 26 -32.50 -1.93 -15.26
N GLY A 27 -31.65 -1.03 -15.77
CA GLY A 27 -30.36 -1.39 -16.38
C GLY A 27 -29.29 -1.84 -15.38
N ASP A 28 -29.39 -1.43 -14.11
CA ASP A 28 -28.40 -1.72 -13.07
C ASP A 28 -28.74 -3.01 -12.29
N LEU A 29 -29.97 -3.51 -12.41
CA LEU A 29 -30.43 -4.74 -11.73
C LEU A 29 -29.56 -5.96 -12.04
N PRO A 30 -29.18 -6.27 -13.30
CA PRO A 30 -28.33 -7.42 -13.59
C PRO A 30 -26.95 -7.32 -12.91
N SER A 31 -26.35 -6.13 -12.93
CA SER A 31 -25.06 -5.86 -12.30
C SER A 31 -25.14 -6.00 -10.78
N LEU A 32 -26.21 -5.48 -10.16
CA LEU A 32 -26.43 -5.60 -8.72
C LEU A 32 -26.54 -7.07 -8.28
N VAL A 33 -27.35 -7.87 -8.98
CA VAL A 33 -27.52 -9.30 -8.69
C VAL A 33 -26.18 -10.04 -8.79
N GLN A 34 -25.41 -9.76 -9.84
CA GLN A 34 -24.12 -10.40 -10.06
C GLN A 34 -23.10 -10.02 -8.98
N ASN A 35 -23.06 -8.75 -8.56
CA ASN A 35 -22.16 -8.26 -7.52
C ASN A 35 -22.45 -8.91 -6.16
N VAL A 36 -23.73 -9.02 -5.78
CA VAL A 36 -24.13 -9.64 -4.51
C VAL A 36 -23.82 -11.13 -4.51
N TYR A 37 -24.16 -11.83 -5.60
CA TYR A 37 -23.86 -13.26 -5.74
C TYR A 37 -22.36 -13.54 -5.65
N ASN A 38 -21.54 -12.76 -6.36
CA ASN A 38 -20.09 -12.90 -6.35
C ASN A 38 -19.51 -12.63 -4.95
N SER A 39 -19.99 -11.59 -4.27
CA SER A 39 -19.57 -11.26 -2.90
C SER A 39 -19.86 -12.42 -1.94
N LEU A 40 -21.07 -12.97 -1.97
CA LEU A 40 -21.44 -14.13 -1.13
C LEU A 40 -20.66 -15.38 -1.49
N ASN A 41 -20.45 -15.64 -2.78
CA ASN A 41 -19.69 -16.79 -3.25
C ASN A 41 -18.20 -16.70 -2.87
N ASN A 42 -17.60 -15.50 -2.91
CA ASN A 42 -16.21 -15.28 -2.47
C ASN A 42 -16.06 -15.55 -0.98
N VAL A 43 -17.00 -15.06 -0.16
CA VAL A 43 -17.04 -15.34 1.28
C VAL A 43 -17.22 -16.83 1.56
N ALA A 44 -18.14 -17.50 0.85
CA ALA A 44 -18.39 -18.93 1.00
C ALA A 44 -17.19 -19.80 0.61
N GLN A 45 -16.38 -19.35 -0.37
CA GLN A 45 -15.16 -20.03 -0.78
C GLN A 45 -13.95 -19.70 0.10
N GLY A 46 -14.09 -18.81 1.09
CA GLY A 46 -12.96 -18.34 1.89
C GLY A 46 -11.93 -17.56 1.07
N LEU A 47 -12.30 -17.15 -0.14
CA LEU A 47 -11.55 -16.22 -0.97
C LEU A 47 -11.87 -14.84 -0.40
N ALA A 48 -11.23 -14.51 0.73
CA ALA A 48 -11.06 -13.12 1.13
C ALA A 48 -10.58 -12.37 -0.12
N SER A 49 -11.29 -11.29 -0.43
CA SER A 49 -11.07 -10.53 -1.64
C SER A 49 -9.66 -9.95 -1.61
N ASP A 50 -8.69 -10.65 -2.19
CA ASP A 50 -7.41 -10.12 -2.65
C ASP A 50 -7.63 -9.21 -3.89
N ASP A 51 -8.72 -8.45 -3.91
CA ASP A 51 -8.82 -7.21 -4.67
C ASP A 51 -8.23 -6.09 -3.79
N GLU A 52 -7.03 -6.30 -3.23
CA GLU A 52 -6.07 -5.20 -3.20
C GLU A 52 -5.76 -4.93 -4.68
N GLU A 53 -6.57 -4.08 -5.33
CA GLU A 53 -6.12 -3.37 -6.53
C GLU A 53 -4.67 -2.98 -6.25
N PRO A 54 -3.68 -3.44 -7.03
CA PRO A 54 -2.28 -3.20 -6.72
C PRO A 54 -2.13 -1.70 -6.62
N ALA A 55 -1.91 -1.22 -5.37
CA ALA A 55 -2.00 0.18 -5.02
C ALA A 55 -1.23 0.95 -6.09
N ARG A 56 -1.95 1.62 -6.99
CA ARG A 56 -1.29 2.26 -8.12
C ARG A 56 -0.36 3.27 -7.50
N PRO A 57 0.97 3.16 -7.71
CA PRO A 57 1.91 3.98 -6.97
C PRO A 57 1.50 5.43 -7.15
N ALA A 58 1.22 6.12 -6.04
CA ALA A 58 0.66 7.48 -6.05
C ALA A 58 1.48 8.40 -6.97
N ILE A 59 2.77 8.09 -7.13
CA ILE A 59 3.70 8.72 -8.06
C ILE A 59 4.65 7.65 -8.64
N SER A 60 5.02 7.80 -9.91
CA SER A 60 6.07 7.00 -10.55
C SER A 60 7.36 6.99 -9.72
N VAL A 61 8.00 5.83 -9.53
CA VAL A 61 9.25 5.65 -8.74
C VAL A 61 10.37 6.65 -9.09
N ARG A 62 10.46 7.14 -10.33
CA ARG A 62 11.44 8.19 -10.70
C ARG A 62 11.16 9.57 -10.10
N ARG A 63 9.91 9.87 -9.77
CA ARG A 63 9.46 11.15 -9.20
C ARG A 63 9.31 11.11 -7.68
N SER A 64 9.44 9.95 -7.05
CA SER A 64 9.37 9.83 -5.59
C SER A 64 10.65 10.32 -4.90
N VAL A 65 11.79 10.37 -5.59
CA VAL A 65 13.05 10.87 -5.03
C VAL A 65 13.34 12.27 -5.54
N THR A 66 13.38 13.25 -4.63
CA THR A 66 13.90 14.59 -4.92
C THR A 66 15.10 14.91 -4.03
N PRO A 67 15.94 15.90 -4.39
CA PRO A 67 17.13 16.24 -3.60
C PRO A 67 16.81 16.58 -2.13
N ASP A 68 15.70 17.26 -1.88
CA ASP A 68 15.34 17.80 -0.56
C ASP A 68 14.31 16.95 0.19
N TYR A 69 13.50 16.17 -0.51
CA TYR A 69 12.49 15.30 0.08
C TYR A 69 12.28 14.00 -0.71
N ILE A 70 11.80 12.98 -0.03
CA ILE A 70 11.35 11.72 -0.61
C ILE A 70 9.85 11.59 -0.39
N ILE A 71 9.13 11.14 -1.41
CA ILE A 71 7.70 10.90 -1.38
C ILE A 71 7.45 9.43 -1.08
N CYS A 72 6.57 9.14 -0.14
CA CYS A 72 6.13 7.78 0.13
C CYS A 72 5.12 7.34 -0.95
N LEU A 73 5.35 6.16 -1.52
CA LEU A 73 4.46 5.55 -2.52
C LEU A 73 3.13 5.06 -1.94
N GLU A 74 3.04 4.90 -0.61
CA GLU A 74 1.81 4.48 0.08
C GLU A 74 0.84 5.65 0.32
N ASP A 75 1.34 6.78 0.83
CA ASP A 75 0.48 7.90 1.26
C ASP A 75 0.66 9.18 0.42
N GLY A 76 1.63 9.21 -0.50
CA GLY A 76 1.92 10.37 -1.35
C GLY A 76 2.52 11.58 -0.61
N LYS A 77 2.87 11.45 0.69
CA LYS A 77 3.39 12.56 1.48
C LYS A 77 4.91 12.71 1.36
N LYS A 78 5.38 13.95 1.54
CA LYS A 78 6.78 14.35 1.42
C LYS A 78 7.48 14.26 2.79
N PHE A 79 8.60 13.56 2.84
CA PHE A 79 9.41 13.39 4.04
C PHE A 79 10.88 13.65 3.75
N LYS A 80 11.65 14.07 4.76
CA LYS A 80 13.13 14.09 4.65
C LYS A 80 13.72 12.68 4.85
N SER A 81 13.04 11.84 5.62
CA SER A 81 13.44 10.47 5.95
C SER A 81 12.24 9.53 5.93
N LEU A 82 12.14 8.69 4.90
CA LEU A 82 11.08 7.71 4.74
C LEU A 82 11.17 6.59 5.80
N LYS A 83 12.39 6.22 6.21
CA LYS A 83 12.62 5.15 7.21
C LYS A 83 11.85 5.33 8.52
N ARG A 84 11.72 6.57 8.99
CA ARG A 84 11.01 6.89 10.24
C ARG A 84 9.50 6.74 10.06
N HIS A 85 8.99 7.18 8.91
CA HIS A 85 7.57 7.10 8.59
C HIS A 85 7.12 5.64 8.39
N LEU A 86 7.92 4.83 7.68
CA LEU A 86 7.64 3.40 7.49
C LEU A 86 7.49 2.65 8.81
N ARG A 87 8.42 2.85 9.76
CA ARG A 87 8.34 2.22 11.08
C ARG A 87 7.17 2.74 11.93
N ALA A 88 6.90 4.04 11.88
CA ALA A 88 5.90 4.64 12.76
C ALA A 88 4.44 4.39 12.31
N HIS A 89 4.20 4.28 11.01
CA HIS A 89 2.85 4.14 10.46
C HIS A 89 2.54 2.76 9.92
N TYR A 90 3.55 2.05 9.42
CA TYR A 90 3.36 0.78 8.71
C TYR A 90 4.10 -0.38 9.38
N ASP A 91 4.79 -0.13 10.50
CA ASP A 91 5.71 -1.06 11.17
C ASP A 91 6.66 -1.81 10.21
N MET A 92 6.99 -1.16 9.10
CA MET A 92 7.65 -1.81 7.96
C MET A 92 9.12 -1.42 7.90
N THR A 93 9.95 -2.42 7.57
CA THR A 93 11.36 -2.18 7.30
C THR A 93 11.56 -1.57 5.91
N PRO A 94 12.69 -0.86 5.69
CA PRO A 94 13.01 -0.36 4.37
C PRO A 94 13.22 -1.46 3.30
N GLU A 95 13.46 -2.72 3.70
CA GLU A 95 13.65 -3.83 2.77
C GLU A 95 12.32 -4.38 2.29
N GLU A 96 11.39 -4.62 3.22
CA GLU A 96 10.00 -4.99 2.92
C GLU A 96 9.33 -3.94 2.04
N TYR A 97 9.56 -2.65 2.32
CA TYR A 97 9.04 -1.58 1.49
C TYR A 97 9.57 -1.63 0.05
N ARG A 98 10.85 -1.99 -0.14
CA ARG A 98 11.41 -2.16 -1.50
C ARG A 98 10.84 -3.39 -2.19
N ALA A 99 10.67 -4.49 -1.46
CA ALA A 99 10.08 -5.71 -1.99
C ALA A 99 8.62 -5.47 -2.42
N LYS A 100 7.83 -4.80 -1.58
CA LYS A 100 6.42 -4.45 -1.85
C LYS A 100 6.27 -3.63 -3.13
N TRP A 101 7.16 -2.66 -3.35
CA TRP A 101 7.09 -1.73 -4.48
C TRP A 101 8.04 -2.08 -5.64
N GLY A 102 8.70 -3.24 -5.62
CA GLY A 102 9.64 -3.65 -6.67
C GLY A 102 10.82 -2.68 -6.87
N LEU A 103 11.25 -1.99 -5.81
CA LEU A 103 12.26 -0.94 -5.90
C LEU A 103 13.69 -1.51 -5.99
N PRO A 104 14.61 -0.86 -6.72
CA PRO A 104 16.02 -1.23 -6.72
C PRO A 104 16.65 -1.18 -5.32
N LYS A 105 17.64 -2.04 -5.05
CA LYS A 105 18.36 -2.04 -3.77
C LYS A 105 19.03 -0.69 -3.46
N ASP A 106 19.47 0.02 -4.50
CA ASP A 106 20.09 1.36 -4.40
C ASP A 106 19.09 2.50 -4.18
N TYR A 107 17.79 2.20 -4.05
CA TYR A 107 16.79 3.22 -3.82
C TYR A 107 17.02 3.94 -2.47
N PRO A 108 17.20 5.27 -2.47
CA PRO A 108 17.46 6.03 -1.25
C PRO A 108 16.18 6.09 -0.40
N MET A 109 16.30 5.91 0.91
CA MET A 109 15.17 5.98 1.85
C MET A 109 15.11 7.30 2.63
N VAL A 110 15.97 8.23 2.25
CA VAL A 110 16.19 9.52 2.87
C VAL A 110 16.57 10.46 1.75
N ALA A 111 16.15 11.72 1.83
CA ALA A 111 16.50 12.72 0.83
C ALA A 111 18.03 12.84 0.67
N PRO A 112 18.58 12.83 -0.56
CA PRO A 112 20.03 12.88 -0.79
C PRO A 112 20.74 14.07 -0.13
N ASN A 113 20.15 15.27 -0.15
CA ASN A 113 20.76 16.44 0.50
C ASN A 113 20.77 16.30 2.03
N TYR A 114 19.72 15.72 2.61
CA TYR A 114 19.66 15.44 4.05
C TYR A 114 20.70 14.37 4.45
N ALA A 115 20.90 13.34 3.63
CA ALA A 115 21.93 12.33 3.84
C ALA A 115 23.35 12.93 3.74
N LYS A 116 23.60 13.80 2.75
CA LYS A 116 24.87 14.52 2.58
C LYS A 116 25.18 15.42 3.77
N ALA A 117 24.22 16.24 4.21
CA ALA A 117 24.39 17.13 5.35
C ALA A 117 24.71 16.35 6.64
N ARG A 118 24.00 15.25 6.90
CA ARG A 118 24.26 14.39 8.06
C ARG A 118 25.61 13.67 7.98
N SER A 119 26.01 13.22 6.79
CA SER A 119 27.32 12.59 6.57
C SER A 119 28.47 13.58 6.76
N ALA A 120 28.35 14.81 6.26
CA ALA A 120 29.33 15.87 6.45
C ALA A 120 29.49 16.22 7.94
N LEU A 121 28.36 16.38 8.66
CA LEU A 121 28.36 16.63 10.10
C LEU A 121 29.02 15.47 10.87
N ALA A 122 28.72 14.22 10.51
CA ALA A 122 29.34 13.05 11.15
C ALA A 122 30.86 13.00 10.94
N LYS A 123 31.35 13.32 9.73
CA LYS A 123 32.78 13.42 9.44
C LYS A 123 33.44 14.53 10.25
N GLN A 124 32.78 15.67 10.39
CA GLN A 124 33.25 16.79 11.21
C GLN A 124 33.26 16.45 12.72
N MET A 125 32.31 15.63 13.17
CA MET A 125 32.18 15.17 14.57
C MET A 125 33.05 13.93 14.90
N GLY A 126 33.92 13.47 14.00
CA GLY A 126 34.93 12.44 14.31
C GLY A 126 34.60 11.00 13.89
N LEU A 127 33.59 10.78 13.03
CA LEU A 127 33.28 9.46 12.48
C LEU A 127 34.34 9.06 11.44
N GLY A 128 35.43 8.44 11.90
CA GLY A 128 36.60 8.06 11.10
C GLY A 128 37.97 8.29 11.77
N GLN A 129 38.03 8.97 12.92
CA GLN A 129 39.25 9.11 13.73
C GLN A 129 39.42 7.92 14.70
N LYS A 130 39.64 6.72 14.17
CA LYS A 130 40.21 5.62 14.95
C LYS A 130 41.31 4.98 14.10
N GLY A 131 42.56 5.27 14.43
CA GLY A 131 43.73 4.64 13.79
C GLY A 131 44.93 5.53 13.46
N ARG A 132 45.31 6.49 14.32
CA ARG A 132 46.70 6.99 14.37
C ARG A 132 47.20 7.06 15.82
N GLY A 133 47.16 5.93 16.52
CA GLY A 133 48.12 5.63 17.61
C GLY A 133 49.03 4.53 17.08
N LYS A 134 50.15 4.89 16.45
CA LYS A 134 51.51 4.83 16.99
C LYS A 134 51.91 3.43 17.47
N ALA A 135 52.81 2.82 16.70
CA ALA A 135 53.80 1.86 17.16
C ALA A 135 54.72 2.49 18.22
#